data_AF-A0A285C0Y1-F1
#
_entry.id   AF-A0A285C0Y1-F1
#
_cell.length_a   1.000
_cell.length_b   1.000
_cell.length_c   1.000
_cell.angle_alpha   90.00
_cell.angle_beta   90.00
_cell.angle_gamma   90.00
#
_symmetry.space_group_name_H-M   'P 1'
#
loop_
_entity.id
_entity.type
_entity.pdbx_description
1 polymer ?
#
loop_
_entity_poly.entity_id
_entity_poly.type
_entity_poly.pdbx_seq_one_letter_code
_entity_poly.pdbx_strand_id
1 'polypeptide(L)'
;MSKNITKSNLELWDVIEAKKQITHDGLLDTAEVMNQPKYFINQLTGSTLDKIAAEARINGIFDIAIKLGQIKDPDTPSNWIAWAKRKGFDIDHLDQFNNFQESILTSDTLEKVGGTDIERRRNKQIAAIIEHANALEYPLMSIPYGGKKKIKDTCLKNFSLFTDSSFDHAWKEAKRKGLIEVENIDSYR
;
A
#
# COMPACT_ATOMS: atom_id res chain seq x y z
N MET A 1 -2.87 32.43 54.58
CA MET A 1 -2.10 33.11 53.51
C MET A 1 -2.32 32.36 52.21
N SER A 2 -2.62 33.11 51.16
CA SER A 2 -3.39 32.71 49.99
C SER A 2 -2.65 31.87 48.95
N LYS A 3 -3.44 31.07 48.25
CA LYS A 3 -3.11 30.21 47.11
C LYS A 3 -2.80 31.05 45.87
N ASN A 4 -1.74 30.69 45.14
CA ASN A 4 -1.46 31.16 43.78
C ASN A 4 -1.63 29.98 42.82
N ILE A 5 -2.64 30.03 41.95
CA ILE A 5 -2.83 29.09 40.85
C ILE A 5 -3.21 29.87 39.58
N THR A 6 -2.33 29.75 38.59
CA THR A 6 -2.47 29.81 37.12
C THR A 6 -3.19 30.98 36.45
N LYS A 7 -2.43 31.74 35.66
CA LYS A 7 -2.90 32.77 34.73
C LYS A 7 -2.52 32.48 33.26
N SER A 8 -2.45 31.20 32.87
CA SER A 8 -1.91 30.79 31.56
C SER A 8 -2.86 29.96 30.68
N ASN A 9 -4.13 29.76 31.07
CA ASN A 9 -5.10 28.97 30.29
C ASN A 9 -6.26 29.78 29.68
N LEU A 10 -6.33 31.09 29.96
CA LEU A 10 -7.40 31.95 29.42
C LEU A 10 -7.07 32.50 28.02
N GLU A 11 -5.80 32.64 27.64
CA GLU A 11 -5.43 33.18 26.33
C GLU A 11 -5.55 32.18 25.17
N LEU A 12 -5.71 30.88 25.46
CA LEU A 12 -5.85 29.84 24.42
C LEU A 12 -7.29 29.69 23.92
N TRP A 13 -8.30 30.01 24.75
CA TRP A 13 -9.70 29.91 24.36
C TRP A 13 -10.12 31.07 23.44
N ASP A 14 -9.63 32.29 23.71
CA ASP A 14 -9.93 33.46 22.89
C ASP A 14 -9.39 33.32 21.44
N VAL A 15 -8.27 32.61 21.25
CA VAL A 15 -7.71 32.32 19.91
C VAL A 15 -8.53 31.28 19.15
N ILE A 16 -9.17 30.35 19.85
CA ILE A 16 -10.03 29.32 19.23
C ILE A 16 -11.36 29.93 18.79
N GLU A 17 -11.92 30.85 19.57
CA GLU A 17 -13.16 31.55 19.23
C GLU A 17 -12.96 32.58 18.10
N ALA A 18 -11.82 33.29 18.07
CA ALA A 18 -11.49 34.21 16.97
C ALA A 18 -11.35 33.50 15.60
N LYS A 19 -11.01 32.20 15.58
CA LYS A 19 -10.94 31.43 14.32
C LYS A 19 -12.28 30.92 13.82
N LYS A 20 -13.29 30.77 14.68
CA LYS A 20 -14.65 30.38 14.26
C LYS A 20 -15.39 31.51 13.54
N GLN A 21 -15.11 32.77 13.89
CA GLN A 21 -15.77 33.93 13.29
C GLN A 21 -15.29 34.25 11.86
N ILE A 22 -14.11 33.75 11.45
CA ILE A 22 -13.50 34.04 10.14
C ILE A 22 -14.01 33.08 9.03
N THR A 23 -14.67 31.98 9.39
CA THR A 23 -15.16 30.96 8.43
C THR A 23 -16.66 31.08 8.10
N HIS A 24 -17.26 32.28 8.22
CA HIS A 24 -18.69 32.45 7.95
C HIS A 24 -19.04 33.32 6.74
N ASP A 25 -18.06 33.67 5.88
CA ASP A 25 -18.33 34.26 4.58
C ASP A 25 -17.56 33.54 3.47
N GLY A 26 -18.28 32.64 2.79
CA GLY A 26 -17.93 32.14 1.46
C GLY A 26 -16.97 30.95 1.41
N LEU A 27 -17.49 29.73 1.48
CA LEU A 27 -17.27 28.70 0.45
C LEU A 27 -18.13 27.46 0.77
N LEU A 28 -18.76 26.95 -0.30
CA LEU A 28 -19.52 25.72 -0.48
C LEU A 28 -19.59 24.69 0.66
N ASP A 29 -20.84 24.33 0.94
CA ASP A 29 -21.35 23.26 1.78
C ASP A 29 -20.66 21.91 1.54
N THR A 30 -19.82 21.48 2.48
CA THR A 30 -19.15 20.16 2.45
C THR A 30 -20.05 19.02 2.95
N ALA A 31 -21.34 19.25 3.16
CA ALA A 31 -22.28 18.19 3.55
C ALA A 31 -22.77 17.31 2.37
N GLU A 32 -22.48 17.68 1.12
CA GLU A 32 -23.03 16.98 -0.06
C GLU A 32 -22.04 16.03 -0.78
N VAL A 33 -20.82 15.84 -0.26
CA VAL A 33 -19.84 14.89 -0.84
C VAL A 33 -19.97 13.47 -0.25
N MET A 34 -20.87 13.25 0.70
CA MET A 34 -21.09 11.93 1.34
C MET A 34 -22.24 11.10 0.75
N ASN A 35 -22.70 11.40 -0.46
CA ASN A 35 -23.70 10.55 -1.10
C ASN A 35 -23.49 10.51 -2.60
N GLN A 36 -22.63 9.60 -3.10
CA GLN A 36 -22.83 8.72 -4.27
C GLN A 36 -21.51 7.97 -4.58
N PRO A 37 -21.56 6.63 -4.63
CA PRO A 37 -21.02 5.96 -5.83
C PRO A 37 -21.99 4.88 -6.29
N LYS A 38 -22.99 5.27 -7.11
CA LYS A 38 -23.90 4.30 -7.74
C LYS A 38 -23.48 3.83 -9.14
N TYR A 39 -22.33 4.25 -9.64
CA TYR A 39 -21.89 3.84 -10.96
C TYR A 39 -20.45 3.36 -10.90
N PHE A 40 -20.22 2.13 -10.40
CA PHE A 40 -19.15 1.22 -10.86
C PHE A 40 -19.11 -0.13 -10.12
N ILE A 41 -20.17 -0.52 -9.40
CA ILE A 41 -20.13 -1.71 -8.52
C ILE A 41 -21.26 -2.67 -8.89
N ASN A 42 -21.06 -3.40 -9.98
CA ASN A 42 -21.79 -4.65 -10.23
C ASN A 42 -20.74 -5.73 -10.42
N GLN A 43 -20.10 -6.19 -9.33
CA GLN A 43 -19.46 -7.52 -9.19
C GLN A 43 -18.60 -7.74 -7.91
N LEU A 44 -18.82 -7.01 -6.81
CA LEU A 44 -18.08 -7.28 -5.56
C LEU A 44 -19.02 -7.74 -4.44
N THR A 45 -18.66 -8.84 -3.78
CA THR A 45 -19.37 -9.34 -2.60
C THR A 45 -19.19 -8.38 -1.42
N GLY A 46 -20.18 -8.28 -0.51
CA GLY A 46 -20.18 -7.31 0.60
C GLY A 46 -18.89 -7.27 1.42
N SER A 47 -18.25 -8.43 1.61
CA SER A 47 -16.98 -8.53 2.37
C SER A 47 -15.79 -7.80 1.76
N THR A 48 -15.79 -7.55 0.44
CA THR A 48 -14.71 -6.83 -0.25
C THR A 48 -14.91 -5.32 -0.16
N LEU A 49 -16.16 -4.85 -0.22
CA LEU A 49 -16.50 -3.43 -0.10
C LEU A 49 -16.27 -2.92 1.32
N ASP A 50 -16.59 -3.72 2.33
CA ASP A 50 -16.33 -3.37 3.73
C ASP A 50 -14.82 -3.25 4.01
N LYS A 51 -14.00 -4.08 3.36
CA LYS A 51 -12.53 -4.04 3.46
C LYS A 51 -11.92 -2.84 2.75
N ILE A 52 -12.35 -2.53 1.53
CA ILE A 52 -11.90 -1.35 0.79
C ILE A 52 -12.32 -0.06 1.52
N ALA A 53 -13.52 -0.04 2.09
CA ALA A 53 -13.99 1.07 2.90
C ALA A 53 -13.18 1.22 4.21
N ALA A 54 -12.77 0.11 4.83
CA ALA A 54 -11.89 0.13 6.00
C ALA A 54 -10.48 0.63 5.65
N GLU A 55 -9.89 0.17 4.54
CA GLU A 55 -8.59 0.64 4.03
C GLU A 55 -8.59 2.13 3.70
N ALA A 56 -9.61 2.62 2.99
CA ALA A 56 -9.73 4.04 2.66
C ALA A 56 -9.90 4.90 3.92
N ARG A 57 -10.59 4.40 4.95
CA ARG A 57 -10.74 5.07 6.25
C ARG A 57 -9.42 5.10 7.02
N ILE A 58 -8.66 4.02 7.01
CA ILE A 58 -7.37 3.92 7.70
C ILE A 58 -6.34 4.87 7.07
N ASN A 59 -6.23 4.89 5.74
CA ASN A 59 -5.31 5.80 5.04
C ASN A 59 -5.66 7.28 5.26
N GLY A 60 -6.96 7.62 5.25
CA GLY A 60 -7.40 8.99 5.53
C GLY A 60 -7.10 9.46 6.96
N ILE A 61 -7.17 8.56 7.95
CA ILE A 61 -6.85 8.88 9.35
C ILE A 61 -5.35 9.16 9.51
N PHE A 62 -4.48 8.43 8.82
CA PHE A 62 -3.04 8.63 8.89
C PHE A 62 -2.59 9.94 8.23
N ASP A 63 -3.16 10.29 7.07
CA ASP A 63 -2.89 11.57 6.42
C ASP A 63 -3.25 12.77 7.31
N ILE A 64 -4.35 12.66 8.06
CA ILE A 64 -4.76 13.69 9.03
C ILE A 64 -3.77 13.75 10.20
N ALA A 65 -3.34 12.60 10.73
CA ALA A 65 -2.39 12.55 11.84
C ALA A 65 -1.01 13.15 11.49
N ILE A 66 -0.55 12.94 10.26
CA ILE A 66 0.69 13.53 9.71
C ILE A 66 0.53 15.04 9.56
N LYS A 67 -0.57 15.52 8.95
CA LYS A 67 -0.85 16.96 8.79
C LYS A 67 -0.94 17.70 10.13
N LEU A 68 -1.42 17.03 11.17
CA LEU A 68 -1.49 17.58 12.53
C LEU A 68 -0.16 17.50 13.29
N GLY A 69 0.92 17.00 12.68
CA GLY A 69 2.24 16.87 13.30
C GLY A 69 2.28 15.89 14.47
N GLN A 70 1.27 15.01 14.59
CA GLN A 70 1.19 14.01 15.67
C GLN A 70 2.13 12.82 15.42
N ILE A 71 2.54 12.65 14.16
CA ILE A 71 3.52 11.67 13.70
C ILE A 71 4.55 12.46 12.90
N LYS A 72 5.83 12.36 13.28
CA LYS A 72 6.92 13.13 12.66
C LYS A 72 7.58 12.41 11.48
N ASP A 73 7.65 11.07 11.55
CA ASP A 73 8.13 10.22 10.45
C ASP A 73 7.32 8.91 10.44
N PRO A 74 6.57 8.63 9.35
CA PRO A 74 5.80 7.42 9.21
C PRO A 74 6.63 6.22 8.71
N ASP A 75 7.95 6.22 8.90
CA ASP A 75 8.85 5.34 8.12
C ASP A 75 8.80 3.86 8.50
N THR A 76 8.10 3.49 9.58
CA THR A 76 7.92 2.07 9.94
C THR A 76 6.50 1.76 10.42
N PRO A 77 5.92 0.61 9.99
CA PRO A 77 4.64 0.12 10.50
C PRO A 77 4.58 0.04 12.05
N SER A 78 5.71 -0.25 12.70
CA SER A 78 5.82 -0.28 14.17
C SER A 78 5.48 1.06 14.83
N ASN A 79 5.89 2.18 14.22
CA ASN A 79 5.59 3.52 14.75
C ASN A 79 4.09 3.86 14.66
N TRP A 80 3.41 3.38 13.61
CA TRP A 80 1.97 3.58 13.43
C TRP A 80 1.16 2.79 14.44
N ILE A 81 1.51 1.51 14.63
CA ILE A 81 0.90 0.63 15.63
C ILE A 81 1.06 1.23 17.02
N ALA A 82 2.25 1.72 17.37
CA ALA A 82 2.50 2.36 18.65
C ALA A 82 1.69 3.65 18.84
N TRP A 83 1.53 4.47 17.80
CA TRP A 83 0.68 5.66 17.85
C TRP A 83 -0.81 5.31 18.01
N ALA A 84 -1.31 4.32 17.27
CA ALA A 84 -2.70 3.90 17.33
C ALA A 84 -3.07 3.35 18.73
N LYS A 85 -2.19 2.53 19.32
CA LYS A 85 -2.30 2.04 20.72
C LYS A 85 -2.41 3.19 21.71
N ARG A 86 -1.54 4.22 21.58
CA ARG A 86 -1.56 5.40 22.47
C ARG A 86 -2.85 6.23 22.36
N LYS A 87 -3.52 6.18 21.21
CA LYS A 87 -4.81 6.87 21.00
C LYS A 87 -6.03 6.03 21.39
N GLY A 88 -5.81 4.81 21.89
CA GLY A 88 -6.88 3.91 22.33
C GLY A 88 -7.63 3.23 21.18
N PHE A 89 -7.05 3.20 19.98
CA PHE A 89 -7.59 2.37 18.92
C PHE A 89 -7.34 0.90 19.25
N ASP A 90 -8.40 0.10 19.19
CA ASP A 90 -8.29 -1.35 19.27
C ASP A 90 -7.63 -1.86 17.98
N ILE A 91 -6.38 -2.31 18.13
CA ILE A 91 -5.55 -2.81 17.03
C ILE A 91 -5.22 -4.29 17.19
N ASP A 92 -5.92 -5.00 18.07
CA ASP A 92 -5.76 -6.46 18.22
C ASP A 92 -6.24 -7.22 16.98
N HIS A 93 -6.98 -6.55 16.09
CA HIS A 93 -7.32 -7.06 14.75
C HIS A 93 -6.32 -6.70 13.64
N LEU A 94 -5.34 -5.82 13.90
CA LEU A 94 -4.37 -5.35 12.90
C LEU A 94 -3.15 -6.26 12.71
N ASP A 95 -2.94 -7.27 13.55
CA ASP A 95 -1.97 -8.34 13.26
C ASP A 95 -2.32 -9.11 11.97
N GLN A 96 -3.59 -9.08 11.54
CA GLN A 96 -4.01 -9.59 10.23
C GLN A 96 -3.52 -8.71 9.06
N PHE A 97 -3.19 -7.44 9.32
CA PHE A 97 -2.80 -6.45 8.32
C PHE A 97 -1.32 -6.55 7.93
N ASN A 98 -0.44 -6.86 8.89
CA ASN A 98 0.98 -7.15 8.57
C ASN A 98 1.10 -8.45 7.77
N ASN A 99 0.28 -9.45 8.10
CA ASN A 99 0.15 -10.66 7.28
C ASN A 99 -0.47 -10.38 5.90
N PHE A 100 -1.19 -9.27 5.71
CA PHE A 100 -1.83 -8.93 4.44
C PHE A 100 -0.84 -8.43 3.39
N GLN A 101 0.16 -7.60 3.77
CA GLN A 101 1.21 -7.18 2.84
C GLN A 101 2.13 -8.33 2.42
N GLU A 102 2.46 -9.25 3.34
CA GLU A 102 3.12 -10.50 2.96
C GLU A 102 2.18 -11.37 2.10
N SER A 103 0.86 -11.40 2.40
CA SER A 103 -0.10 -12.20 1.63
C SER A 103 -0.31 -11.77 0.18
N ILE A 104 -0.15 -10.47 -0.12
CA ILE A 104 -0.27 -9.94 -1.49
C ILE A 104 0.88 -10.46 -2.39
N LEU A 105 2.00 -10.86 -1.79
CA LEU A 105 3.14 -11.47 -2.49
C LEU A 105 3.22 -13.00 -2.33
N THR A 106 2.56 -13.60 -1.34
CA THR A 106 2.52 -15.06 -1.21
C THR A 106 1.51 -15.68 -2.17
N SER A 107 1.89 -16.84 -2.73
CA SER A 107 1.20 -17.58 -3.78
C SER A 107 -0.27 -17.95 -3.46
N ASP A 108 -0.69 -17.90 -2.20
CA ASP A 108 -2.02 -18.35 -1.75
C ASP A 108 -3.16 -17.40 -2.16
N THR A 109 -2.90 -16.10 -2.28
CA THR A 109 -3.95 -15.13 -2.69
C THR A 109 -4.29 -15.27 -4.18
N LEU A 110 -3.43 -15.91 -4.98
CA LEU A 110 -3.67 -16.23 -6.39
C LEU A 110 -4.50 -17.50 -6.60
N GLU A 111 -4.70 -18.34 -5.58
CA GLU A 111 -5.43 -19.61 -5.74
C GLU A 111 -6.96 -19.45 -5.77
N LYS A 112 -7.49 -18.33 -5.26
CA LYS A 112 -8.94 -18.11 -5.10
C LYS A 112 -9.64 -17.38 -6.26
N VAL A 113 -8.88 -16.92 -7.25
CA VAL A 113 -9.43 -16.32 -8.48
C VAL A 113 -9.38 -17.40 -9.55
N GLY A 114 -10.52 -17.74 -10.17
CA GLY A 114 -10.69 -18.87 -11.09
C GLY A 114 -9.89 -18.81 -12.41
N GLY A 115 -8.57 -18.71 -12.31
CA GLY A 115 -7.64 -18.75 -13.44
C GLY A 115 -7.38 -20.18 -13.89
N THR A 116 -7.06 -20.31 -15.17
CA THR A 116 -6.62 -21.58 -15.76
C THR A 116 -5.33 -22.07 -15.10
N ASP A 117 -5.05 -23.38 -15.15
CA ASP A 117 -3.80 -23.93 -14.60
C ASP A 117 -2.54 -23.30 -15.24
N ILE A 118 -2.67 -22.85 -16.49
CA ILE A 118 -1.62 -22.12 -17.21
C ILE A 118 -1.36 -20.78 -16.53
N GLU A 119 -2.39 -20.02 -16.20
CA GLU A 119 -2.26 -18.73 -15.50
C GLU A 119 -1.70 -18.91 -14.09
N ARG A 120 -2.16 -19.93 -13.36
CA ARG A 120 -1.63 -20.24 -12.02
C ARG A 120 -0.14 -20.57 -12.08
N ARG A 121 0.28 -21.44 -13.00
CA ARG A 121 1.70 -21.77 -13.21
C ARG A 121 2.50 -20.53 -13.60
N ARG A 122 1.95 -19.68 -14.46
CA ARG A 122 2.59 -18.46 -14.93
C ARG A 122 2.78 -17.44 -13.80
N ASN A 123 1.79 -17.26 -12.95
CA ASN A 123 1.90 -16.36 -11.80
C ASN A 123 2.95 -16.86 -10.79
N LYS A 124 3.04 -18.18 -10.55
CA LYS A 124 4.11 -18.78 -9.75
C LYS A 124 5.50 -18.49 -10.33
N GLN A 125 5.65 -18.57 -11.65
CA GLN A 125 6.91 -18.21 -12.33
C GLN A 125 7.22 -16.71 -12.19
N ILE A 126 6.23 -15.82 -12.33
CA ILE A 126 6.45 -14.38 -12.15
C ILE A 126 6.88 -14.07 -10.71
N ALA A 127 6.24 -14.68 -9.71
CA ALA A 127 6.62 -14.52 -8.31
C ALA A 127 8.07 -14.95 -8.05
N ALA A 128 8.49 -16.11 -8.59
CA ALA A 128 9.87 -16.57 -8.47
C ALA A 128 10.88 -15.66 -9.19
N ILE A 129 10.53 -15.04 -10.32
CA ILE A 129 11.38 -14.04 -10.98
C ILE A 129 11.60 -12.83 -10.08
N ILE A 130 10.53 -12.33 -9.44
CA ILE A 130 10.57 -11.18 -8.53
C ILE A 130 11.42 -11.51 -7.30
N GLU A 131 11.22 -12.68 -6.71
CA GLU A 131 12.01 -13.17 -5.58
C GLU A 131 13.51 -13.20 -5.91
N HIS A 132 13.88 -13.77 -7.05
CA HIS A 132 15.29 -13.82 -7.48
C HIS A 132 15.86 -12.45 -7.86
N ALA A 133 15.05 -11.54 -8.42
CA ALA A 133 15.49 -10.18 -8.68
C ALA A 133 15.78 -9.43 -7.37
N ASN A 134 14.91 -9.56 -6.36
CA ASN A 134 15.10 -9.00 -5.03
C ASN A 134 16.33 -9.60 -4.33
N ALA A 135 16.55 -10.91 -4.45
CA ALA A 135 17.73 -11.58 -3.89
C ALA A 135 19.06 -11.13 -4.52
N LEU A 136 19.01 -10.58 -5.74
CA LEU A 136 20.15 -9.97 -6.43
C LEU A 136 20.24 -8.44 -6.18
N GLU A 137 19.37 -7.91 -5.31
CA GLU A 137 19.26 -6.48 -5.00
C GLU A 137 19.00 -5.62 -6.24
N TYR A 138 18.27 -6.16 -7.22
CA TYR A 138 17.89 -5.42 -8.42
C TYR A 138 16.56 -4.68 -8.20
N PRO A 139 16.50 -3.36 -8.46
CA PRO A 139 15.23 -2.65 -8.44
C PRO A 139 14.34 -3.17 -9.57
N LEU A 140 13.13 -3.64 -9.23
CA LEU A 140 12.24 -4.33 -10.17
C LEU A 140 11.92 -3.48 -11.41
N MET A 141 11.78 -2.16 -11.24
CA MET A 141 11.47 -1.21 -12.31
C MET A 141 12.70 -0.63 -13.02
N SER A 142 13.91 -1.08 -12.67
CA SER A 142 15.15 -0.56 -13.26
C SER A 142 16.25 -1.64 -13.24
N ILE A 143 15.92 -2.83 -13.72
CA ILE A 143 16.85 -3.96 -13.73
C ILE A 143 18.04 -3.59 -14.65
N PRO A 144 19.28 -3.68 -14.15
CA PRO A 144 20.45 -3.25 -14.90
C PRO A 144 20.67 -4.10 -16.16
N TYR A 145 21.43 -3.58 -17.11
CA TYR A 145 21.78 -4.32 -18.32
C TYR A 145 22.47 -5.66 -17.97
N GLY A 146 22.02 -6.74 -18.62
CA GLY A 146 22.46 -8.10 -18.30
C GLY A 146 21.85 -8.71 -17.03
N GLY A 147 21.12 -7.94 -16.22
CA GLY A 147 20.41 -8.41 -15.02
C GLY A 147 19.39 -9.50 -15.35
N LYS A 148 18.65 -9.36 -16.46
CA LYS A 148 17.75 -10.42 -16.97
C LYS A 148 18.47 -11.76 -17.14
N LYS A 149 19.71 -11.77 -17.67
CA LYS A 149 20.47 -13.01 -17.88
C LYS A 149 20.84 -13.65 -16.55
N LYS A 150 21.31 -12.86 -15.58
CA LYS A 150 21.64 -13.37 -14.23
C LYS A 150 20.42 -13.96 -13.52
N ILE A 151 19.26 -13.27 -13.58
CA ILE A 151 17.99 -13.78 -13.03
C ILE A 151 17.57 -15.06 -13.76
N LYS A 152 17.73 -15.13 -15.09
CA LYS A 152 17.44 -16.34 -15.88
C LYS A 152 18.32 -17.51 -15.42
N ASP A 153 19.62 -17.27 -15.27
CA ASP A 153 20.58 -18.29 -14.84
C ASP A 153 20.30 -18.80 -13.42
N THR A 154 19.78 -17.97 -12.51
CA THR A 154 19.35 -18.43 -11.17
C THR A 154 18.03 -19.19 -11.21
N CYS A 155 17.02 -18.68 -11.93
CA CYS A 155 15.72 -19.35 -12.08
C CYS A 155 15.85 -20.75 -12.72
N LEU A 156 16.72 -20.89 -13.73
CA LEU A 156 16.92 -22.16 -14.44
C LEU A 156 17.60 -23.25 -13.59
N LYS A 157 18.26 -22.88 -12.48
CA LYS A 157 18.78 -23.88 -11.52
C LYS A 157 17.65 -24.62 -10.80
N ASN A 158 16.46 -24.01 -10.71
CA ASN A 158 15.25 -24.65 -10.19
C ASN A 158 14.41 -25.22 -11.35
N PHE A 159 14.87 -26.34 -11.91
CA PHE A 159 14.29 -26.99 -13.09
C PHE A 159 12.81 -27.38 -12.97
N SER A 160 12.27 -27.45 -11.75
CA SER A 160 10.85 -27.79 -11.53
C SER A 160 9.89 -26.74 -12.08
N LEU A 161 10.30 -25.47 -12.03
CA LEU A 161 9.42 -24.35 -12.37
C LEU A 161 9.76 -23.72 -13.72
N PHE A 162 11.03 -23.75 -14.13
CA PHE A 162 11.52 -23.07 -15.34
C PHE A 162 12.19 -23.98 -16.37
N THR A 163 11.75 -23.84 -17.61
CA THR A 163 12.52 -24.04 -18.84
C THR A 163 12.90 -22.69 -19.44
N ASP A 164 13.85 -22.68 -20.38
CA ASP A 164 14.30 -21.48 -21.10
C ASP A 164 13.14 -20.68 -21.70
N SER A 165 12.27 -21.37 -22.45
CA SER A 165 11.08 -20.78 -23.08
C SER A 165 10.07 -20.28 -22.04
N SER A 166 9.83 -21.06 -20.98
CA SER A 166 8.87 -20.68 -19.95
C SER A 166 9.29 -19.42 -19.18
N PHE A 167 10.59 -19.23 -18.95
CA PHE A 167 11.14 -18.02 -18.35
C PHE A 167 10.86 -16.81 -19.24
N ASP A 168 11.16 -16.90 -20.54
CA ASP A 168 10.95 -15.78 -21.46
C ASP A 168 9.47 -15.40 -21.59
N HIS A 169 8.56 -16.37 -21.54
CA HIS A 169 7.12 -16.09 -21.48
C HIS A 169 6.73 -15.40 -20.17
N ALA A 170 7.19 -15.90 -19.01
CA ALA A 170 6.89 -15.30 -17.70
C ALA A 170 7.44 -13.87 -17.60
N TRP A 171 8.66 -13.65 -18.09
CA TRP A 171 9.29 -12.34 -18.15
C TRP A 171 8.50 -11.34 -19.00
N LYS A 172 8.10 -11.74 -20.21
CA LYS A 172 7.27 -10.90 -21.09
C LYS A 172 5.95 -10.52 -20.43
N GLU A 173 5.34 -11.47 -19.73
CA GLU A 173 4.08 -11.23 -19.05
C GLU A 173 4.23 -10.33 -17.82
N ALA A 174 5.28 -10.52 -17.02
CA ALA A 174 5.61 -9.64 -15.91
C ALA A 174 5.86 -8.20 -16.38
N LYS A 175 6.59 -8.03 -17.48
CA LYS A 175 6.79 -6.72 -18.12
C LYS A 175 5.47 -6.11 -18.59
N ARG A 176 4.60 -6.89 -19.25
CA ARG A 176 3.26 -6.43 -19.67
C ARG A 176 2.39 -5.97 -18.49
N LYS A 177 2.55 -6.61 -17.33
CA LYS A 177 1.86 -6.24 -16.08
C LYS A 177 2.51 -5.05 -15.35
N GLY A 178 3.63 -4.51 -15.85
CA GLY A 178 4.36 -3.42 -15.19
C GLY A 178 5.03 -3.83 -13.87
N LEU A 179 5.33 -5.12 -13.69
CA LEU A 179 5.96 -5.64 -12.48
C LEU A 179 7.49 -5.60 -12.54
N ILE A 180 8.04 -5.64 -13.76
CA ILE A 180 9.48 -5.58 -14.00
C ILE A 180 9.79 -4.74 -15.24
N GLU A 181 10.91 -4.04 -15.22
CA GLU A 181 11.42 -3.26 -16.34
C GLU A 181 12.96 -3.28 -16.37
N VAL A 182 13.54 -3.26 -17.57
CA VAL A 182 14.99 -3.22 -17.77
C VAL A 182 15.37 -1.78 -18.09
N GLU A 183 16.41 -1.28 -17.43
CA GLU A 183 16.92 0.07 -17.64
C GLU A 183 17.38 0.29 -19.09
N ASN A 184 17.22 1.52 -19.58
CA ASN A 184 17.79 2.02 -20.85
C ASN A 184 17.40 1.20 -22.11
N ILE A 185 16.11 0.86 -22.26
CA ILE A 185 15.60 0.33 -23.53
C ILE A 185 15.79 1.31 -24.69
N ASP A 186 15.76 2.61 -24.41
CA ASP A 186 15.81 3.67 -25.43
C ASP A 186 17.21 3.91 -26.01
N SER A 187 18.27 3.46 -25.34
CA SER A 187 19.66 3.68 -25.81
C SER A 187 20.07 2.80 -27.00
N TYR A 188 19.21 1.88 -27.45
CA TYR A 188 19.53 0.87 -28.47
C TYR A 188 18.53 0.78 -29.63
N ARG A 189 17.61 1.74 -29.75
CA ARG A 189 16.75 1.88 -30.95
C ARG A 189 17.37 2.84 -31.95
#